data_AF-A0A7V5EBG9-F1
#
_entry.id   AF-A0A7V5EBG9-F1
#
_cell.length_a   1.000
_cell.length_b   1.000
_cell.length_c   1.000
_cell.angle_alpha   90.00
_cell.angle_beta   90.00
_cell.angle_gamma   90.00
#
_symmetry.space_group_name_H-M   'P 1'
#
loop_
_entity.id
_entity.type
_entity.pdbx_description
1 polymer ?
#
loop_
_entity_poly.entity_id
_entity_poly.type
_entity_poly.pdbx_seq_one_letter_code
_entity_poly.pdbx_strand_id
1 'polypeptide(L)' 'MKRLSDKAIKKIYGIICNCHKKYLAKYGVKLPKLTDAKGNYTKDALVLVYLAQGYPKTREVSKGELTQFIR' A
#
# COMPACT_ATOMS: atom_id res chain seq x y z
N MET A 1 12.01 11.06 -8.74
CA MET A 1 10.70 10.63 -8.23
C MET A 1 10.72 10.71 -6.71
N LYS A 2 9.69 11.25 -6.05
CA LYS A 2 9.73 11.51 -4.60
C LYS A 2 9.52 10.20 -3.84
N ARG A 3 10.55 9.72 -3.12
CA ARG A 3 10.45 8.54 -2.24
C ARG A 3 9.45 8.87 -1.13
N LEU A 4 8.43 8.04 -0.92
CA LEU A 4 7.50 8.22 0.20
C LEU A 4 8.28 8.04 1.51
N SER A 5 8.02 8.90 2.49
CA SER A 5 8.58 8.71 3.82
C SER A 5 7.87 7.56 4.53
N ASP A 6 8.56 6.88 5.43
CA ASP A 6 8.00 5.82 6.28
C ASP A 6 6.71 6.22 6.98
N LYS A 7 6.63 7.47 7.43
CA LYS A 7 5.43 8.02 8.06
C LYS A 7 4.26 8.06 7.08
N ALA A 8 4.50 8.43 5.82
CA ALA A 8 3.47 8.45 4.79
C ALA A 8 3.00 7.02 4.43
N ILE A 9 3.95 6.08 4.29
CA ILE A 9 3.66 4.66 4.02
C ILE A 9 2.76 4.10 5.12
N LYS A 10 3.15 4.24 6.39
CA LYS A 10 2.38 3.76 7.54
C LYS A 10 1.00 4.40 7.62
N LYS A 11 0.89 5.71 7.34
CA LYS A 11 -0.40 6.43 7.33
C LYS A 11 -1.36 5.87 6.29
N ILE A 12 -0.90 5.74 5.04
CA ILE A 12 -1.73 5.22 3.93
C ILE A 12 -2.10 3.77 4.22
N TYR A 13 -1.13 2.96 4.65
CA TYR A 13 -1.37 1.56 5.01
C TYR A 13 -2.41 1.40 6.14
N GLY A 14 -2.41 2.30 7.13
CA GLY A 14 -3.44 2.33 8.16
C GLY A 14 -4.85 2.57 7.62
N ILE A 15 -5.01 3.44 6.62
CA ILE A 15 -6.29 3.64 5.93
C ILE A 15 -6.71 2.35 5.22
N ILE A 16 -5.78 1.69 4.52
CA ILE A 16 -6.03 0.41 3.85
C ILE A 16 -6.49 -0.65 4.84
N CYS A 17 -5.83 -0.77 6.01
CA CYS A 17 -6.24 -1.68 7.07
C CYS A 17 -7.67 -1.42 7.55
N ASN A 18 -8.03 -0.16 7.77
CA ASN A 18 -9.38 0.21 8.21
C ASN A 18 -10.44 -0.16 7.16
N CYS A 19 -10.17 0.15 5.89
CA CYS A 19 -11.05 -0.21 4.78
C CYS A 19 -11.15 -1.74 4.62
N HIS A 20 -10.03 -2.46 4.70
CA HIS A 20 -10.00 -3.92 4.63
C HIS A 20 -10.82 -4.55 5.75
N LYS A 21 -10.62 -4.12 7.00
CA LYS A 21 -11.38 -4.62 8.15
C LYS A 21 -12.87 -4.36 8.01
N LYS A 22 -13.26 -3.18 7.48
CA LYS A 22 -14.66 -2.80 7.32
C LYS A 22 -15.36 -3.56 6.18
N TYR A 23 -14.69 -3.77 5.05
CA TYR A 23 -15.36 -4.23 3.83
C TYR A 23 -14.94 -5.63 3.36
N LEU A 24 -13.69 -6.04 3.56
CA LEU A 24 -13.11 -7.22 2.92
C LEU A 24 -12.81 -8.38 3.88
N ALA A 25 -12.55 -8.10 5.15
CA ALA A 25 -12.20 -9.12 6.14
C ALA A 25 -13.30 -10.19 6.30
N LYS A 26 -14.58 -9.77 6.26
CA LYS A 26 -15.74 -10.68 6.32
C LYS A 26 -15.83 -11.66 5.14
N TYR A 27 -15.16 -11.37 4.04
CA TYR A 27 -15.10 -12.24 2.86
C TYR A 27 -13.83 -13.10 2.81
N GLY A 28 -13.03 -13.12 3.90
CA GLY A 28 -11.81 -13.94 3.97
C GLY A 28 -10.64 -13.42 3.12
N VAL A 29 -10.74 -12.21 2.57
CA VAL A 29 -9.65 -11.60 1.78
C VAL A 29 -8.44 -11.38 2.68
N LYS A 30 -7.28 -11.90 2.27
CA LYS A 30 -6.03 -11.75 3.02
C LYS A 30 -5.38 -10.40 2.71
N LEU A 31 -5.08 -9.62 3.75
CA LEU A 31 -4.29 -8.40 3.63
C LEU A 31 -2.79 -8.77 3.61
N PRO A 32 -1.98 -8.29 2.65
CA PRO A 32 -0.53 -8.46 2.68
C PRO A 32 0.07 -7.94 3.99
N LYS A 33 1.24 -8.42 4.41
CA LYS A 33 1.92 -7.87 5.60
C LYS A 33 2.68 -6.60 5.21
N LEU A 34 2.65 -5.56 6.05
CA LEU A 34 3.41 -4.32 5.79
C LEU A 34 4.91 -4.58 5.70
N THR A 35 5.44 -5.36 6.65
CA THR A 35 6.87 -5.69 6.73
C THR A 35 7.09 -7.20 6.73
N ASP A 36 8.26 -7.62 6.23
CA ASP A 36 8.77 -8.98 6.36
C ASP A 36 9.33 -9.25 7.77
N ALA A 37 9.84 -10.47 8.00
CA ALA A 37 10.43 -10.86 9.28
C ALA A 37 11.73 -10.09 9.61
N LYS A 38 12.36 -9.44 8.63
CA LYS A 38 13.60 -8.65 8.78
C LYS A 38 13.30 -7.16 8.98
N GLY A 39 12.03 -6.76 8.96
CA GLY A 39 11.60 -5.36 9.10
C GLY A 39 11.58 -4.57 7.80
N ASN A 40 11.83 -5.18 6.64
CA ASN A 40 11.74 -4.49 5.34
C ASN A 40 10.29 -4.43 4.87
N TYR A 41 9.91 -3.35 4.18
CA TYR A 41 8.58 -3.28 3.57
C TYR A 41 8.41 -4.34 2.49
N THR A 42 7.26 -5.02 2.49
CA THR A 42 6.95 -6.00 1.45
C THR A 42 6.56 -5.30 0.15
N LYS A 43 6.96 -5.90 -0.98
CA LYS A 43 6.60 -5.39 -2.31
C LYS A 43 5.09 -5.21 -2.47
N ASP A 44 4.30 -6.18 -2.03
CA ASP A 44 2.84 -6.15 -2.15
C ASP A 44 2.22 -5.01 -1.34
N ALA A 45 2.72 -4.78 -0.12
CA ALA A 45 2.27 -3.64 0.69
C ALA A 45 2.65 -2.30 0.05
N LEU A 46 3.86 -2.19 -0.53
CA LEU A 46 4.29 -0.99 -1.23
C LEU A 46 3.44 -0.71 -2.47
N VAL A 47 3.09 -1.74 -3.24
CA VAL A 47 2.17 -1.62 -4.38
C VAL A 47 0.82 -1.07 -3.92
N LEU A 48 0.24 -1.66 -2.88
CA LEU A 48 -1.05 -1.21 -2.34
C LEU A 48 -0.99 0.24 -1.85
N VAL A 49 0.07 0.61 -1.12
CA VAL A 49 0.29 1.98 -0.66
C VAL A 49 0.42 2.94 -1.84
N TYR A 50 1.12 2.55 -2.90
CA TYR A 50 1.28 3.39 -4.08
C TYR A 50 -0.06 3.66 -4.76
N LEU A 51 -0.86 2.61 -4.97
CA LEU A 51 -2.17 2.69 -5.64
C LEU A 51 -3.21 3.45 -4.80
N ALA A 52 -3.11 3.37 -3.47
CA ALA A 52 -4.01 4.07 -2.56
C ALA A 52 -3.67 5.55 -2.36
N GLN A 53 -2.61 6.07 -2.99
CA GLN A 53 -2.26 7.49 -2.91
C GLN A 53 -3.39 8.36 -3.46
N GLY A 54 -3.77 9.38 -2.68
CA GLY A 54 -4.86 10.29 -3.05
C GLY A 54 -6.27 9.73 -2.78
N TYR A 55 -6.41 8.53 -2.20
CA TYR A 55 -7.72 7.96 -1.86
C TYR A 55 -8.59 8.98 -1.07
N PRO A 56 -9.88 9.17 -1.45
CA PRO A 56 -10.63 8.39 -2.44
C PRO A 56 -10.42 8.81 -3.91
N LYS A 57 -9.76 9.96 -4.17
CA LYS A 57 -9.48 10.47 -5.52
C LYS A 57 -8.13 9.94 -6.02
N THR A 58 -8.04 8.62 -6.16
CA THR A 58 -6.82 7.96 -6.66
C THR A 58 -6.52 8.37 -8.09
N ARG A 59 -5.23 8.36 -8.44
CA ARG A 59 -4.73 8.64 -9.79
C ARG A 59 -4.49 7.32 -10.54
N GLU A 60 -4.67 7.35 -11.87
CA GLU A 60 -4.25 6.24 -12.74
C GLU A 60 -2.72 6.11 -12.78
N VAL A 61 -2.23 4.87 -12.77
CA VAL A 61 -0.80 4.57 -12.67
C VAL A 61 -0.40 3.60 -13.76
N SER A 62 0.70 3.89 -14.46
CA SER A 62 1.29 2.96 -15.42
C SER A 62 2.15 1.88 -14.74
N LYS A 63 2.30 0.73 -15.40
CA LYS A 63 3.19 -0.36 -14.93
C LYS A 63 4.65 0.10 -14.74
N GLY A 64 5.12 1.02 -15.59
CA GLY A 64 6.46 1.60 -15.53
C GLY A 64 6.70 2.40 -14.25
N GLU A 65 5.75 3.28 -13.90
CA GLU A 65 5.82 4.08 -12.66
C GLU A 65 5.81 3.19 -11.41
N LEU A 66 4.95 2.17 -11.39
CA LEU A 66 4.87 1.24 -10.28
C LEU A 66 6.19 0.46 -10.11
N THR A 67 6.79 0.02 -11.22
CA THR A 67 8.08 -0.70 -11.19
C THR A 67 9.22 0.19 -10.71
N GLN A 68 9.25 1.47 -11.12
CA GLN A 68 10.24 2.44 -10.63
C GLN A 68 10.10 2.75 -9.14
N PHE A 69 8.88 2.73 -8.61
CA PHE A 69 8.64 2.98 -7.18
C PHE A 69 9.11 1.84 -6.28
N ILE A 70 9.02 0.60 -6.75
CA ILE A 70 9.36 -0.60 -5.98
C ILE A 70 10.88 -0.87 -5.95
N ARG A 71 11.60 -0.41 -6.97
CA ARG A 71 13.06 -0.53 -7.07
C ARG A 71 13.76 0.35 -6.02
#